data_AF-A0A7K2C7D5-F1
#
_entry.id   AF-A0A7K2C7D5-F1
#
_cell.length_a   1.000
_cell.length_b   1.000
_cell.length_c   1.000
_cell.angle_alpha   90.00
_cell.angle_beta   90.00
_cell.angle_gamma   90.00
#
_symmetry.space_group_name_H-M   'P 1'
#
loop_
_entity.id
_entity.type
_entity.pdbx_description
1 polymer ?
#
loop_
_entity_poly.entity_id
_entity_poly.type
_entity_poly.pdbx_seq_one_letter_code
_entity_poly.pdbx_strand_id
1 'polypeptide(L)'
;MESIVRVPSSEFMMVRSGDRFLGAAMPYPRDPVIHIGPDELIYSGSTESIAVAVTAASGAMLGTIEYSLEAIPITDSELEDWIGLLSDETARLVRKANFRKTKPTYATLVVDDSGRIWVKPTQSDSEAKDVQWLVLDAQSRIVGTVVLPSSVDLNVITGGRAYAVDETESDVVLVVFQVAES
;
A
#
# COMPACT_ATOMS: atom_id res chain seq x y z
N MET A 1 12.72 26.77 -4.36
CA MET A 1 11.47 26.02 -4.16
C MET A 1 11.72 25.08 -3.00
N GLU A 2 11.01 25.27 -1.90
CA GLU A 2 11.17 24.46 -0.68
C GLU A 2 10.21 23.27 -0.77
N SER A 3 10.67 22.07 -0.41
CA SER A 3 9.86 20.84 -0.49
C SER A 3 8.95 20.73 0.72
N ILE A 4 7.65 20.57 0.51
CA ILE A 4 6.63 20.54 1.58
C ILE A 4 6.55 19.14 2.23
N VAL A 5 6.73 18.08 1.43
CA VAL A 5 6.72 16.69 1.90
C VAL A 5 7.88 15.93 1.26
N ARG A 6 8.46 14.98 1.98
CA ARG A 6 9.40 13.99 1.43
C ARG A 6 8.73 12.65 1.43
N VAL A 7 8.68 12.04 0.26
CA VAL A 7 8.03 10.76 0.06
C VAL A 7 9.09 9.78 -0.44
N PRO A 8 9.19 8.56 0.12
CA PRO A 8 10.12 7.57 -0.40
C PRO A 8 9.86 7.33 -1.89
N SER A 9 10.90 7.08 -2.68
CA SER A 9 10.70 6.74 -4.10
C SER A 9 10.18 5.31 -4.22
N SER A 10 9.34 5.05 -5.23
CA SER A 10 9.05 3.69 -5.67
C SER A 10 10.36 2.95 -5.96
N GLU A 11 10.44 1.71 -5.53
CA GLU A 11 11.65 0.91 -5.72
C GLU A 11 11.67 0.18 -7.05
N PHE A 12 12.77 0.37 -7.78
CA PHE A 12 13.09 -0.37 -8.99
C PHE A 12 14.46 -1.03 -8.82
N MET A 13 14.59 -2.25 -9.34
CA MET A 13 15.89 -2.86 -9.47
C MET A 13 16.55 -2.36 -10.75
N MET A 14 17.74 -1.79 -10.63
CA MET A 14 18.60 -1.54 -11.77
C MET A 14 19.71 -2.57 -11.81
N VAL A 15 19.76 -3.35 -12.88
CA VAL A 15 20.86 -4.28 -13.13
C VAL A 15 21.71 -3.79 -14.29
N ARG A 16 23.03 -3.82 -14.12
CA ARG A 16 23.99 -3.50 -15.18
C ARG A 16 24.51 -4.78 -15.83
N SER A 17 24.46 -4.84 -17.15
CA SER A 17 25.03 -5.92 -17.99
C SER A 17 25.93 -5.29 -19.05
N GLY A 18 27.24 -5.29 -18.83
CA GLY A 18 28.20 -4.55 -19.66
C GLY A 18 27.95 -3.04 -19.61
N ASP A 19 27.67 -2.45 -20.77
CA ASP A 19 27.36 -1.01 -20.94
C ASP A 19 25.85 -0.70 -20.94
N ARG A 20 25.00 -1.70 -20.64
CA ARG A 20 23.54 -1.53 -20.57
C ARG A 20 23.06 -1.54 -19.13
N PHE A 21 22.02 -0.77 -18.88
CA PHE A 21 21.20 -0.83 -17.67
C PHE A 21 19.84 -1.41 -18.02
N LEU A 22 19.36 -2.31 -17.18
CA LEU A 22 18.02 -2.88 -17.25
C LEU A 22 17.29 -2.55 -15.95
N GLY A 23 16.14 -1.88 -16.08
CA GLY A 23 15.22 -1.66 -14.98
C GLY A 23 14.23 -2.82 -14.92
N ALA A 24 14.08 -3.44 -13.77
CA ALA A 24 13.02 -4.40 -13.48
C ALA A 24 12.23 -3.94 -12.25
N ALA A 25 10.92 -4.17 -12.25
CA ALA A 25 10.14 -4.05 -11.03
C ALA A 25 10.68 -5.04 -9.99
N MET A 26 10.63 -4.70 -8.71
CA MET A 26 10.91 -5.66 -7.64
C MET A 26 9.66 -6.49 -7.36
N PRO A 27 9.79 -7.78 -6.96
CA PRO A 27 8.67 -8.47 -6.35
C PRO A 27 8.35 -7.73 -5.06
N TYR A 28 7.11 -7.30 -4.90
CA TYR A 28 6.66 -6.55 -3.72
C TYR A 28 7.45 -5.24 -3.48
N PRO A 29 7.31 -4.25 -4.39
CA PRO A 29 8.00 -2.97 -4.24
C PRO A 29 7.54 -2.22 -2.98
N ARG A 30 8.36 -1.27 -2.54
CA ARG A 30 7.91 -0.27 -1.59
C ARG A 30 7.25 0.80 -2.39
N ASP A 31 5.97 0.99 -2.12
CA ASP A 31 5.22 2.02 -2.77
C ASP A 31 5.08 3.19 -1.82
N PRO A 32 5.44 4.39 -2.26
CA PRO A 32 5.05 5.57 -1.54
C PRO A 32 3.55 5.72 -1.52
N VAL A 33 3.05 6.24 -0.42
CA VAL A 33 1.63 6.53 -0.26
C VAL A 33 1.49 7.99 0.09
N ILE A 34 0.62 8.68 -0.64
CA ILE A 34 0.29 10.08 -0.41
C ILE A 34 -1.22 10.25 -0.61
N HIS A 35 -1.89 10.80 0.38
CA HIS A 35 -3.29 11.20 0.29
C HIS A 35 -3.47 12.63 0.79
N ILE A 36 -4.43 13.33 0.20
CA ILE A 36 -4.95 14.58 0.72
C ILE A 36 -6.21 14.23 1.51
N GLY A 37 -6.19 14.49 2.81
CA GLY A 37 -7.30 14.28 3.72
C GLY A 37 -8.11 15.56 3.98
N PRO A 38 -8.90 15.60 5.07
CA PRO A 38 -9.63 16.80 5.45
C PRO A 38 -8.68 17.96 5.76
N ASP A 39 -9.20 19.19 5.66
CA ASP A 39 -8.46 20.43 5.94
C ASP A 39 -7.12 20.59 5.19
N GLU A 40 -7.04 20.01 3.98
CA GLU A 40 -5.84 20.00 3.13
C GLU A 40 -4.61 19.36 3.81
N LEU A 41 -4.85 18.48 4.79
CA LEU A 41 -3.79 17.72 5.43
C LEU A 41 -3.23 16.66 4.47
N ILE A 42 -1.91 16.56 4.41
CA ILE A 42 -1.18 15.60 3.59
C ILE A 42 -0.79 14.42 4.47
N TYR A 43 -1.29 13.25 4.12
CA TYR A 43 -0.96 11.97 4.73
C TYR A 43 0.08 11.30 3.84
N SER A 44 1.25 10.98 4.39
CA SER A 44 2.34 10.41 3.59
C SER A 44 3.08 9.29 4.33
N GLY A 45 3.51 8.28 3.59
CA GLY A 45 4.22 7.12 4.14
C GLY A 45 4.71 6.18 3.06
N SER A 46 4.88 4.91 3.42
CA SER A 46 5.18 3.83 2.48
C SER A 46 4.51 2.53 2.90
N THR A 47 4.35 1.60 1.97
CA THR A 47 3.76 0.28 2.23
C THR A 47 4.58 -0.61 3.16
N GLU A 48 5.78 -0.21 3.59
CA GLU A 48 6.65 -0.98 4.51
C GLU A 48 6.19 -1.01 5.97
N SER A 49 5.42 -0.01 6.39
CA SER A 49 4.98 0.12 7.77
C SER A 49 3.81 1.08 7.81
N ILE A 50 2.86 0.84 8.71
CA ILE A 50 1.80 1.81 8.96
C ILE A 50 2.40 2.89 9.86
N ALA A 51 3.18 3.79 9.28
CA ALA A 51 3.73 4.99 9.90
C ALA A 51 3.45 6.16 8.96
N VAL A 52 2.26 6.74 9.10
CA VAL A 52 1.72 7.75 8.19
C VAL A 52 1.91 9.13 8.81
N ALA A 53 2.83 9.91 8.26
CA ALA A 53 3.05 11.29 8.67
C ALA A 53 1.89 12.17 8.20
N VAL A 54 1.38 13.01 9.11
CA VAL A 54 0.32 13.99 8.84
C VAL A 54 0.96 15.38 8.81
N THR A 55 0.87 16.06 7.67
CA THR A 55 1.53 17.35 7.42
C THR A 55 0.49 18.36 6.96
N ALA A 56 0.49 19.56 7.53
CA ALA A 56 -0.35 20.65 7.05
C ALA A 56 0.10 21.12 5.66
N ALA A 57 -0.78 21.78 4.90
CA ALA A 57 -0.43 22.39 3.60
C ALA A 57 0.74 23.39 3.69
N SER A 58 1.00 23.95 4.87
CA SER A 58 2.17 24.81 5.15
C SER A 58 3.50 24.06 5.23
N GLY A 59 3.50 22.72 5.25
CA GLY A 59 4.67 21.88 5.50
C GLY A 59 4.94 21.57 6.97
N ALA A 60 4.11 22.09 7.90
CA ALA A 60 4.23 21.77 9.31
C ALA A 60 3.79 20.33 9.60
N MET A 61 4.69 19.52 10.17
CA MET A 61 4.35 18.17 10.63
C MET A 61 3.46 18.25 11.87
N LEU A 62 2.27 17.65 11.81
CA LEU A 62 1.27 17.64 12.89
C LEU A 62 1.36 16.40 13.77
N GLY A 63 1.82 15.28 13.21
CA GLY A 63 1.99 14.02 13.93
C GLY A 63 2.24 12.84 13.00
N THR A 64 2.20 11.64 13.58
CA THR A 64 2.29 10.37 12.85
C THR A 64 1.22 9.42 13.37
N ILE A 65 0.54 8.71 12.47
CA ILE A 65 -0.34 7.59 12.80
C ILE A 65 0.45 6.30 12.62
N GLU A 66 0.66 5.56 13.71
CA GLU A 66 1.56 4.41 13.76
C GLU A 66 0.88 3.13 14.25
N TYR A 67 0.90 2.07 13.46
CA TYR A 67 0.40 0.76 13.86
C TYR A 67 1.31 -0.36 13.37
N SER A 68 1.48 -1.40 14.19
CA SER A 68 2.35 -2.54 13.85
C SER A 68 1.51 -3.76 13.49
N LEU A 69 1.86 -4.37 12.36
CA LEU A 69 1.36 -5.68 11.94
C LEU A 69 2.51 -6.68 11.94
N GLU A 70 2.15 -7.97 12.02
CA GLU A 70 3.12 -9.03 11.86
C GLU A 70 3.66 -9.02 10.42
N ALA A 71 4.98 -9.08 10.28
CA ALA A 71 5.62 -9.09 8.97
C ALA A 71 5.43 -10.45 8.30
N ILE A 72 4.93 -10.44 7.06
CA ILE A 72 4.72 -11.67 6.29
C ILE A 72 6.00 -11.97 5.50
N PRO A 73 6.64 -13.14 5.70
CA PRO A 73 7.82 -13.50 4.94
C PRO A 73 7.47 -13.73 3.46
N ILE A 74 8.40 -13.36 2.57
CA ILE A 74 8.39 -13.80 1.18
C ILE A 74 9.01 -15.18 1.16
N THR A 75 8.30 -16.15 0.60
CA THR A 75 8.81 -17.52 0.45
C THR A 75 9.73 -17.64 -0.76
N ASP A 76 10.65 -18.60 -0.72
CA ASP A 76 11.52 -18.90 -1.87
C ASP A 76 10.70 -19.29 -3.12
N SER A 77 9.55 -19.95 -2.94
CA SER A 77 8.64 -20.32 -4.03
C SER A 77 8.05 -19.10 -4.71
N GLU A 78 7.49 -18.16 -3.94
CA GLU A 78 6.93 -16.91 -4.49
C GLU A 78 7.98 -16.11 -5.26
N LEU A 79 9.22 -16.08 -4.75
CA LEU A 79 10.31 -15.42 -5.42
C LEU A 79 10.68 -16.11 -6.73
N GLU A 80 10.81 -17.44 -6.75
CA GLU A 80 11.11 -18.18 -7.98
C GLU A 80 9.96 -18.13 -9.00
N ASP A 81 8.70 -18.16 -8.55
CA ASP A 81 7.53 -18.00 -9.41
C ASP A 81 7.56 -16.63 -10.11
N TRP A 82 7.84 -15.56 -9.37
CA TRP A 82 8.01 -14.23 -9.95
C TRP A 82 9.22 -14.15 -10.90
N ILE A 83 10.36 -14.76 -10.54
CA ILE A 83 11.55 -14.84 -11.41
C ILE A 83 11.23 -15.59 -12.71
N GLY A 84 10.37 -16.61 -12.66
CA GLY A 84 9.91 -17.38 -13.80
C GLY A 84 9.12 -16.57 -14.84
N LEU A 85 8.57 -15.42 -14.45
CA LEU A 85 7.87 -14.49 -15.35
C LEU A 85 8.83 -13.59 -16.15
N LEU A 86 10.12 -13.58 -15.81
CA LEU A 86 11.12 -12.72 -16.42
C LEU A 86 11.82 -13.43 -17.59
N SER A 87 12.43 -12.66 -18.49
CA SER A 87 13.31 -13.25 -19.52
C SER A 87 14.53 -13.93 -18.88
N ASP A 88 15.08 -14.96 -19.52
CA ASP A 88 16.24 -15.72 -19.01
C ASP A 88 17.42 -14.83 -18.61
N GLU A 89 17.71 -13.78 -19.40
CA GLU A 89 18.77 -12.82 -19.10
C GLU A 89 18.46 -12.05 -17.82
N THR A 90 17.23 -11.54 -17.69
CA THR A 90 16.77 -10.79 -16.52
C THR A 90 16.77 -11.71 -15.29
N ALA A 91 16.21 -12.91 -15.39
CA ALA A 91 16.17 -13.90 -14.31
C ALA A 91 17.56 -14.25 -13.75
N ARG A 92 18.58 -14.41 -14.62
CA ARG A 92 19.97 -14.67 -14.18
C ARG A 92 20.58 -13.51 -13.40
N LEU A 93 20.20 -12.29 -13.74
CA LEU A 93 20.67 -11.07 -13.08
C LEU A 93 19.94 -10.85 -11.76
N VAL A 94 18.62 -11.01 -11.78
CA VAL A 94 17.69 -10.94 -10.65
C VAL A 94 18.08 -11.93 -9.55
N ARG A 95 18.41 -13.19 -9.88
CA ARG A 95 18.85 -14.19 -8.89
C ARG A 95 20.10 -13.83 -8.08
N LYS A 96 20.88 -12.84 -8.53
CA LYS A 96 22.06 -12.32 -7.80
C LYS A 96 21.74 -11.10 -6.95
N ALA A 97 20.55 -10.54 -7.08
CA ALA A 97 20.11 -9.39 -6.31
C ALA A 97 19.75 -9.80 -4.87
N ASN A 98 19.86 -8.84 -3.96
CA ASN A 98 19.44 -9.02 -2.58
C ASN A 98 17.96 -8.59 -2.46
N PHE A 99 17.05 -9.56 -2.38
CA PHE A 99 15.64 -9.29 -2.19
C PHE A 99 15.30 -8.97 -0.74
N ARG A 100 14.18 -8.29 -0.55
CA ARG A 100 13.52 -8.25 0.74
C ARG A 100 13.12 -9.66 1.18
N LYS A 101 13.05 -9.82 2.50
CA LYS A 101 12.61 -11.07 3.12
C LYS A 101 11.14 -11.06 3.48
N THR A 102 10.47 -9.91 3.38
CA THR A 102 9.08 -9.72 3.81
C THR A 102 8.29 -8.96 2.76
N LYS A 103 7.00 -9.28 2.66
CA LYS A 103 6.01 -8.56 1.87
C LYS A 103 5.81 -7.16 2.47
N PRO A 104 5.15 -6.23 1.75
CA PRO A 104 4.76 -4.95 2.32
C PRO A 104 3.80 -5.21 3.50
N THR A 105 3.71 -4.26 4.42
CA THR A 105 2.80 -4.35 5.58
C THR A 105 1.34 -4.23 5.16
N TYR A 106 1.08 -3.41 4.15
CA TYR A 106 -0.25 -3.18 3.62
C TYR A 106 -0.20 -2.97 2.11
N ALA A 107 -1.30 -3.31 1.43
CA ALA A 107 -1.44 -3.16 -0.01
C ALA A 107 -1.79 -1.71 -0.40
N THR A 108 -2.74 -1.11 0.33
CA THR A 108 -3.17 0.28 0.12
C THR A 108 -3.75 0.88 1.39
N LEU A 109 -3.89 2.21 1.42
CA LEU A 109 -4.66 2.92 2.43
C LEU A 109 -5.52 4.01 1.79
N VAL A 110 -6.59 4.40 2.45
CA VAL A 110 -7.38 5.59 2.10
C VAL A 110 -7.63 6.42 3.35
N VAL A 111 -7.86 7.73 3.17
CA VAL A 111 -8.18 8.67 4.25
C VAL A 111 -9.64 9.07 4.12
N ASP A 112 -10.39 9.04 5.21
CA ASP A 112 -11.78 9.49 5.22
C ASP A 112 -11.95 10.96 5.62
N ASP A 113 -13.17 11.47 5.52
CA ASP A 113 -13.55 12.84 5.86
C ASP A 113 -13.31 13.23 7.32
N SER A 114 -13.17 12.24 8.21
CA SER A 114 -12.86 12.42 9.62
C SER A 114 -11.35 12.35 9.91
N GLY A 115 -10.53 12.17 8.87
CA GLY A 115 -9.08 12.06 8.98
C GLY A 115 -8.60 10.72 9.53
N ARG A 116 -9.47 9.70 9.55
CA ARG A 116 -9.09 8.32 9.89
C ARG A 116 -8.45 7.67 8.68
N ILE A 117 -7.50 6.78 8.93
CA ILE A 117 -6.88 5.98 7.87
C ILE A 117 -7.49 4.59 7.84
N TRP A 118 -7.89 4.16 6.65
CA TRP A 118 -8.39 2.83 6.37
C TRP A 118 -7.30 2.07 5.64
N VAL A 119 -6.79 0.99 6.22
CA VAL A 119 -5.64 0.24 5.72
C VAL A 119 -6.11 -1.14 5.27
N LYS A 120 -5.72 -1.56 4.06
CA LYS A 120 -5.86 -2.94 3.54
C LYS A 120 -4.56 -3.70 3.84
N PRO A 121 -4.49 -4.52 4.90
CA PRO A 121 -3.29 -5.27 5.23
C PRO A 121 -2.90 -6.19 4.08
N THR A 122 -1.60 -6.44 3.93
CA THR A 122 -1.15 -7.51 3.03
C THR A 122 -1.56 -8.85 3.62
N GLN A 123 -2.07 -9.75 2.79
CA GLN A 123 -2.53 -11.07 3.23
C GLN A 123 -1.42 -12.10 3.07
N SER A 124 -1.37 -13.08 3.98
CA SER A 124 -0.44 -14.22 3.87
C SER A 124 -0.86 -15.14 2.73
N ASP A 125 -2.17 -15.36 2.61
CA ASP A 125 -2.82 -16.13 1.56
C ASP A 125 -3.28 -15.21 0.43
N SER A 126 -2.70 -15.37 -0.77
CA SER A 126 -3.09 -14.62 -1.96
C SER A 126 -4.44 -15.05 -2.55
N GLU A 127 -4.97 -16.20 -2.15
CA GLU A 127 -6.26 -16.73 -2.60
C GLU A 127 -7.41 -16.38 -1.64
N ALA A 128 -7.11 -15.62 -0.58
CA ALA A 128 -8.13 -15.15 0.36
C ALA A 128 -9.21 -14.36 -0.39
N LYS A 129 -10.47 -14.77 -0.24
CA LYS A 129 -11.62 -14.12 -0.89
C LYS A 129 -12.05 -12.82 -0.22
N ASP A 130 -11.73 -12.70 1.06
CA ASP A 130 -12.10 -11.56 1.90
C ASP A 130 -10.86 -11.02 2.61
N VAL A 131 -10.85 -9.72 2.85
CA VAL A 131 -9.80 -8.99 3.56
C VAL A 131 -10.42 -8.11 4.64
N GLN A 132 -9.82 -8.14 5.83
CA GLN A 132 -10.19 -7.26 6.93
C GLN A 132 -9.40 -5.95 6.84
N TRP A 133 -10.09 -4.88 6.50
CA TRP A 133 -9.57 -3.51 6.57
C TRP A 133 -9.56 -3.02 8.01
N LEU A 134 -8.51 -2.29 8.37
CA LEU A 134 -8.34 -1.67 9.68
C LEU A 134 -8.63 -0.18 9.58
N VAL A 135 -9.39 0.37 10.53
CA VAL A 135 -9.66 1.82 10.61
C VAL A 135 -8.95 2.39 11.83
N LEU A 136 -7.97 3.26 11.60
CA LEU A 136 -7.16 3.88 12.64
C LEU A 136 -7.52 5.36 12.78
N ASP A 137 -7.64 5.84 14.01
CA ASP A 137 -7.79 7.27 14.31
C ASP A 137 -6.44 8.00 14.33
N ALA A 138 -6.50 9.33 14.50
CA ALA A 138 -5.31 10.18 14.59
C ALA A 138 -4.44 9.91 15.84
N GLN A 139 -4.91 9.10 16.79
CA GLN A 139 -4.16 8.65 17.97
C GLN A 139 -3.63 7.22 17.78
N SER A 140 -3.65 6.70 16.56
CA SER A 140 -3.18 5.36 16.20
C SER A 140 -3.95 4.21 16.84
N ARG A 141 -5.22 4.45 17.22
CA ARG A 141 -6.08 3.41 17.78
C ARG A 141 -6.96 2.82 16.70
N ILE A 142 -7.16 1.51 16.73
CA ILE A 142 -8.19 0.87 15.91
C ILE A 142 -9.56 1.30 16.45
N VAL A 143 -10.30 2.03 15.63
CA VAL A 143 -11.69 2.45 15.93
C VAL A 143 -12.72 1.61 15.18
N GLY A 144 -12.29 0.76 14.25
CA GLY A 144 -13.17 -0.16 13.56
C GLY A 144 -12.42 -1.10 12.62
N THR A 145 -13.14 -2.10 12.13
CA THR A 145 -12.67 -2.99 11.06
C THR A 145 -13.80 -3.30 10.11
N VAL A 146 -13.50 -3.46 8.83
CA VAL A 146 -14.48 -3.80 7.80
C VAL A 146 -13.97 -4.98 6.99
N VAL A 147 -14.80 -5.99 6.78
CA VAL A 147 -14.46 -7.13 5.92
C VAL A 147 -15.04 -6.85 4.54
N LEU A 148 -14.18 -6.84 3.52
CA LEU A 148 -14.55 -6.64 2.13
C LEU A 148 -13.98 -7.79 1.29
N PRO A 149 -14.60 -8.13 0.14
CA PRO A 149 -13.97 -9.01 -0.83
C PRO A 149 -12.55 -8.52 -1.19
N SER A 150 -11.60 -9.43 -1.39
CA SER A 150 -10.22 -9.08 -1.69
C SER A 150 -10.05 -8.38 -3.05
N SER A 151 -10.98 -8.60 -3.98
CA SER A 151 -11.10 -7.90 -5.29
C SER A 151 -11.54 -6.45 -5.17
N VAL A 152 -12.03 -6.02 -4.01
CA VAL A 152 -12.50 -4.65 -3.79
C VAL A 152 -11.33 -3.76 -3.37
N ASP A 153 -11.13 -2.69 -4.14
CA ASP A 153 -10.19 -1.63 -3.82
C ASP A 153 -10.95 -0.34 -3.48
N LEU A 154 -10.91 0.03 -2.19
CA LEU A 154 -11.45 1.31 -1.72
C LEU A 154 -10.62 2.45 -2.30
N ASN A 155 -11.30 3.44 -2.88
CA ASN A 155 -10.65 4.60 -3.49
C ASN A 155 -10.90 5.87 -2.70
N VAL A 156 -12.15 6.09 -2.25
CA VAL A 156 -12.57 7.32 -1.56
C VAL A 156 -13.57 6.98 -0.47
N ILE A 157 -13.46 7.64 0.68
CA ILE A 157 -14.45 7.57 1.76
C ILE A 157 -14.87 8.99 2.13
N THR A 158 -16.13 9.32 1.87
CA THR A 158 -16.65 10.67 2.09
C THR A 158 -18.16 10.65 2.34
N GLY A 159 -18.64 11.51 3.24
CA GLY A 159 -20.07 11.66 3.52
C GLY A 159 -20.69 10.37 4.04
N GLY A 160 -19.95 9.61 4.87
CA GLY A 160 -20.38 8.32 5.41
C GLY A 160 -20.52 7.19 4.37
N ARG A 161 -19.90 7.34 3.19
CA ARG A 161 -19.90 6.32 2.12
C ARG A 161 -18.49 6.00 1.69
N ALA A 162 -18.23 4.71 1.48
CA ALA A 162 -17.00 4.23 0.85
C ALA A 162 -17.28 3.85 -0.60
N TYR A 163 -16.47 4.39 -1.51
CA TYR A 163 -16.53 4.17 -2.94
C TYR A 163 -15.37 3.29 -3.35
N ALA A 164 -15.69 2.20 -4.03
CA ALA A 164 -14.72 1.19 -4.38
C ALA A 164 -14.91 0.74 -5.82
N VAL A 165 -13.84 0.22 -6.40
CA VAL A 165 -13.90 -0.50 -7.66
C VAL A 165 -13.77 -1.98 -7.31
N ASP A 166 -14.69 -2.78 -7.84
CA ASP A 166 -14.59 -4.24 -7.81
C ASP A 166 -14.21 -4.69 -9.22
N GLU A 167 -12.97 -5.15 -9.36
CA GLU A 167 -12.46 -5.73 -10.61
C GLU A 167 -12.68 -7.23 -10.57
N THR A 168 -13.81 -7.66 -11.13
CA THR A 168 -14.06 -9.09 -11.37
C THR A 168 -13.56 -9.45 -12.77
N GLU A 169 -13.31 -10.74 -13.04
CA GLU A 169 -12.72 -11.26 -14.29
C GLU A 169 -13.41 -10.81 -15.61
N SER A 170 -14.55 -10.11 -15.56
CA SER A 170 -15.27 -9.67 -16.76
C SER A 170 -15.83 -8.24 -16.70
N ASP A 171 -15.87 -7.59 -15.53
CA ASP A 171 -16.50 -6.28 -15.38
C ASP A 171 -15.85 -5.44 -14.26
N VAL A 172 -15.76 -4.13 -14.50
CA VAL A 172 -15.36 -3.11 -13.51
C VAL A 172 -16.62 -2.46 -12.98
N VAL A 173 -16.94 -2.66 -11.70
CA VAL A 173 -18.16 -2.12 -11.09
C VAL A 173 -17.82 -1.13 -9.98
N LEU A 174 -18.48 0.03 -10.00
CA LEU A 174 -18.46 0.96 -8.86
C LEU A 174 -19.35 0.40 -7.74
N VAL A 175 -18.74 0.04 -6.61
CA VAL A 175 -19.45 -0.42 -5.42
C VAL A 175 -19.48 0.71 -4.39
N VAL A 176 -20.64 0.90 -3.76
CA VAL A 176 -20.84 1.92 -2.72
C VAL A 176 -21.26 1.23 -1.44
N PHE A 177 -20.45 1.37 -0.39
CA PHE A 177 -20.75 0.86 0.94
C PHE A 177 -21.20 2.01 1.85
N GLN A 178 -22.18 1.75 2.72
CA GLN A 178 -22.52 2.67 3.79
C GLN A 178 -21.58 2.41 4.98
N VAL A 179 -20.91 3.46 5.44
CA VAL A 179 -20.08 3.39 6.65
C VAL A 179 -21.01 3.56 7.84
N ALA A 180 -21.16 2.53 8.66
CA ALA A 180 -21.87 2.65 9.93
C ALA A 180 -20.95 3.30 10.96
N GLU A 181 -21.43 4.35 11.63
CA GLU A 181 -20.76 4.88 12.83
C GLU A 181 -21.06 3.95 14.00
N SER A 182 -20.00 3.47 14.65
CA SER A 182 -20.05 2.65 15.87
C SER A 182 -20.08 3.51 17.13
#